data_AF-A0A842UJM9-F1
#
_entry.id   AF-A0A842UJM9-F1
#
_cell.length_a   1.000
_cell.length_b   1.000
_cell.length_c   1.000
_cell.angle_alpha   90.00
_cell.angle_beta   90.00
_cell.angle_gamma   90.00
#
_symmetry.space_group_name_H-M   'P 1'
#
loop_
_entity.id
_entity.type
_entity.pdbx_description
1 polymer ?
#
loop_
_entity_poly.entity_id
_entity_poly.type
_entity_poly.pdbx_seq_one_letter_code
_entity_poly.pdbx_strand_id
1 'polypeptide(L)' 'MVLKTFNVDESVYTRFSSFCKSHGISMSKQVNLFMKAQIEQEPTAKREYLEKLDKIRKGNFVQINDFPREYGL' A
#
# COMPACT_ATOMS: atom_id res chain seq x y z
N MET A 1 25.35 4.02 -3.39
CA MET A 1 24.44 4.05 -2.24
C MET A 1 25.11 4.85 -1.12
N VAL A 2 24.39 5.79 -0.50
CA VAL A 2 24.92 6.60 0.61
C VAL A 2 24.42 5.99 1.91
N LEU A 3 25.30 5.82 2.91
CA LEU A 3 24.90 5.35 4.23
C LEU A 3 23.99 6.39 4.88
N LYS A 4 22.81 5.95 5.35
CA LYS A 4 21.88 6.78 6.11
C LYS A 4 21.72 6.18 7.49
N THR A 5 21.91 7.00 8.50
CA THR A 5 21.78 6.65 9.91
C THR A 5 20.64 7.46 10.51
N PHE A 6 19.80 6.77 11.27
CA PHE A 6 18.67 7.36 11.98
C PHE A 6 18.43 6.55 13.25
N ASN A 7 17.98 7.22 14.30
CA ASN A 7 17.66 6.56 15.57
C ASN A 7 16.25 5.98 15.50
N VAL A 8 16.08 4.76 16.01
CA VAL A 8 14.80 4.05 16.09
C VAL A 8 14.74 3.34 17.42
N ASP A 9 13.55 3.25 18.01
CA ASP A 9 13.33 2.44 19.20
C ASP A 9 13.73 0.97 18.95
N GLU A 10 14.46 0.39 19.90
CA GLU A 10 14.98 -0.97 19.80
C GLU A 10 13.87 -2.01 19.62
N SER A 11 12.75 -1.82 20.32
CA SER A 11 11.58 -2.72 20.23
C SER A 11 10.94 -2.68 18.84
N VAL A 12 10.88 -1.49 18.23
CA VAL A 12 10.36 -1.27 16.87
C VAL A 12 11.29 -1.90 15.85
N TYR A 13 12.60 -1.62 15.96
CA TYR A 13 13.61 -2.21 15.09
C TYR A 13 13.55 -3.74 15.11
N THR A 14 13.50 -4.33 16.30
CA THR A 14 13.49 -5.79 16.48
C THR A 14 12.26 -6.41 15.83
N ARG A 15 11.07 -5.85 16.08
CA ARG A 15 9.81 -6.33 15.47
C ARG A 15 9.84 -6.19 13.95
N PHE A 16 10.30 -5.06 13.44
CA PHE A 16 10.34 -4.80 12.00
C PHE A 16 11.38 -5.67 11.28
N SER A 17 12.53 -5.89 11.90
CA SER A 17 13.58 -6.79 11.40
C SER A 17 13.07 -8.23 11.30
N SER A 18 12.41 -8.73 12.35
CA SER A 18 11.76 -10.06 12.34
C SER A 18 10.66 -10.17 11.28
N PHE A 19 9.85 -9.14 11.12
CA PHE A 19 8.85 -9.06 10.06
C PHE A 19 9.50 -9.20 8.67
N CYS A 20 10.53 -8.41 8.38
CA CYS A 20 11.24 -8.47 7.09
C CYS A 20 11.83 -9.86 6.84
N LYS A 21 12.47 -10.46 7.85
CA LYS A 21 13.06 -11.80 7.77
C LYS A 21 12.00 -12.88 7.48
N SER A 22 10.88 -12.85 8.20
CA SER A 22 9.79 -13.83 8.02
C SER A 22 9.16 -13.80 6.62
N HIS A 23 9.25 -12.67 5.92
CA HIS A 23 8.73 -12.51 4.56
C HIS A 23 9.82 -12.60 3.48
N GLY A 24 11.07 -12.91 3.83
CA GLY A 24 12.18 -12.97 2.89
C GLY A 24 12.55 -11.62 2.27
N ILE A 25 12.25 -10.51 2.96
CA ILE A 25 12.44 -9.15 2.47
C ILE A 25 13.70 -8.54 3.09
N SER A 26 14.49 -7.86 2.25
CA SER A 26 15.60 -7.03 2.75
C SER A 26 15.07 -5.79 3.46
N MET A 27 15.54 -5.56 4.69
CA MET A 27 15.12 -4.44 5.52
C MET A 27 15.42 -3.08 4.86
N SER A 28 16.60 -2.93 4.24
CA SER A 28 16.95 -1.69 3.52
C SER A 28 16.04 -1.44 2.32
N LYS A 29 15.64 -2.50 1.61
CA LYS A 29 14.67 -2.43 0.51
C LYS A 29 13.30 -1.98 1.02
N GLN A 30 12.86 -2.52 2.16
CA GLN A 30 11.57 -2.15 2.76
C GLN A 30 11.55 -0.70 3.26
N VAL A 31 12.62 -0.23 3.90
CA VAL A 31 12.74 1.18 4.32
C VAL A 31 12.71 2.11 3.12
N ASN A 32 13.44 1.78 2.06
CA ASN A 32 13.43 2.57 0.83
C ASN A 32 12.04 2.60 0.17
N LEU A 33 11.35 1.45 0.10
CA LEU A 33 9.98 1.36 -0.41
C LEU A 33 9.02 2.21 0.43
N PHE A 34 9.15 2.16 1.75
CA PHE A 34 8.36 2.98 2.66
C PHE A 34 8.57 4.47 2.39
N MET A 35 9.83 4.93 2.33
CA MET A 35 10.15 6.32 2.03
C MET A 35 9.60 6.76 0.67
N LYS A 36 9.75 5.93 -0.37
CA LYS A 36 9.15 6.21 -1.68
C LYS A 36 7.64 6.32 -1.61
N ALA A 37 6.97 5.39 -0.94
CA ALA A 37 5.52 5.43 -0.78
C ALA A 37 5.06 6.70 -0.07
N GLN A 38 5.81 7.21 0.92
CA GLN A 38 5.46 8.48 1.59
C GLN A 38 5.66 9.70 0.69
N ILE A 39 6.61 9.67 -0.25
CA ILE A 39 6.88 10.78 -1.17
C ILE A 39 5.94 10.76 -2.38
N GLU A 40 5.71 9.57 -2.94
CA GLU A 40 4.94 9.36 -4.17
C GLU A 40 3.43 9.32 -3.91
N GLN A 41 2.98 8.91 -2.71
CA GLN A 41 1.58 9.09 -2.31
C GLN A 41 1.38 10.55 -1.91
N GLU A 42 1.14 11.41 -2.90
CA GLU A 42 0.60 12.73 -2.62
C GLU A 42 -0.67 12.60 -1.75
N PRO A 43 -0.82 13.39 -0.68
CA PRO A 43 -2.03 13.42 0.14
C PRO A 43 -3.31 13.60 -0.69
N THR A 44 -3.18 14.32 -1.80
CA THR A 44 -4.20 14.55 -2.83
C THR A 44 -4.65 13.26 -3.51
N ALA A 45 -3.71 12.41 -3.96
CA ALA A 45 -4.01 11.10 -4.56
C ALA A 45 -4.65 10.14 -3.54
N LYS A 46 -4.24 10.21 -2.27
CA LYS A 46 -4.85 9.43 -1.19
C LYS A 46 -6.29 9.84 -0.93
N ARG A 47 -6.61 11.14 -0.97
CA ARG A 47 -7.98 11.64 -0.82
C ARG A 47 -8.87 11.20 -1.98
N GLU A 48 -8.44 11.37 -3.21
CA GLU A 48 -9.19 10.95 -4.40
C GLU A 48 -9.43 9.43 -4.42
N TYR A 49 -8.42 8.65 -4.03
CA TYR A 49 -8.54 7.20 -3.90
C TYR A 49 -9.56 6.80 -2.82
N LEU A 50 -9.53 7.46 -1.66
CA LEU A 50 -10.51 7.24 -0.59
C LEU A 50 -11.93 7.64 -1.02
N GLU A 51 -12.09 8.73 -1.76
CA GLU A 51 -13.37 9.15 -2.34
C GLU A 51 -13.91 8.13 -3.35
N LYS A 52 -13.05 7.59 -4.22
CA LYS A 52 -13.43 6.50 -5.16
C LYS A 52 -13.86 5.25 -4.41
N LEU A 53 -13.14 4.85 -3.36
CA LEU A 53 -13.51 3.71 -2.52
C LEU A 53 -14.83 3.93 -1.79
N ASP A 54 -15.10 5.13 -1.30
CA ASP A 54 -16.36 5.47 -0.63
C ASP A 54 -17.55 5.43 -1.59
N LYS A 55 -17.37 5.92 -2.83
CA LYS A 55 -18.37 5.79 -3.90
C LYS A 55 -18.66 4.32 -4.25
N ILE A 56 -17.61 3.50 -4.36
CA ILE A 56 -17.75 2.06 -4.58
C ILE A 56 -18.54 1.45 -3.42
N ARG A 57 -18.13 1.65 -2.16
CA ARG A 57 -18.81 1.06 -0.98
C ARG A 57 -20.28 1.45 -0.85
N LYS A 58 -20.65 2.64 -1.29
CA LYS A 58 -22.04 3.15 -1.30
C LYS A 58 -22.82 2.77 -2.55
N GLY A 59 -22.17 2.16 -3.54
CA GLY A 59 -22.80 1.71 -4.77
C GLY A 59 -23.67 0.48 -4.54
N ASN A 60 -24.87 0.48 -5.13
CA ASN A 60 -25.70 -0.71 -5.24
C ASN A 60 -25.16 -1.57 -6.39
N PHE A 61 -24.27 -2.51 -6.08
CA PHE A 61 -23.75 -3.44 -7.07
C PHE A 61 -24.79 -4.49 -7.42
N VAL A 62 -24.99 -4.70 -8.71
CA VAL A 62 -25.78 -5.81 -9.23
C VAL A 62 -24.82 -6.96 -9.53
N GLN A 63 -25.15 -8.16 -9.08
CA GLN A 63 -24.36 -9.34 -9.41
C GLN A 63 -24.56 -9.68 -10.89
N ILE A 64 -23.48 -9.73 -11.65
CA ILE A 64 -23.50 -10.05 -13.08
C ILE A 64 -22.87 -11.43 -13.26
N ASN A 65 -23.67 -12.35 -13.80
CA ASN A 65 -23.26 -13.73 -14.03
C ASN A 65 -22.63 -13.94 -15.42
N ASP A 66 -22.90 -13.05 -16.38
CA ASP A 66 -22.40 -13.12 -17.75
C ASP A 66 -22.20 -11.70 -18.31
N PHE A 67 -20.95 -11.25 -18.34
CA PHE A 67 -20.58 -9.89 -18.72
C PHE A 67 -20.79 -9.59 -20.23
N PRO A 68 -20.35 -10.46 -21.17
CA PRO A 68 -20.62 -10.28 -22.59
C PRO A 68 -22.11 -10.15 -22.92
N ARG A 69 -22.97 -10.96 -22.28
CA ARG A 69 -24.41 -10.91 -22.50
C ARG A 69 -25.05 -9.58 -22.09
N GLU A 70 -24.61 -9.01 -20.95
CA GLU A 70 -25.22 -7.81 -20.37
C GLU A 70 -24.70 -6.50 -20.98
N TYR A 71 -23.46 -6.48 -21.53
CA TYR A 71 -22.82 -5.26 -22.06
C TYR A 71 -22.35 -5.33 -23.50
N GLY A 72 -22.55 -6.45 -24.22
CA GLY A 72 -22.27 -6.57 -25.65
C GLY A 72 -20.78 -6.47 -26.00
N LEU A 73 -19.91 -6.98 -25.13
CA LEU A 73 -18.46 -7.07 -25.32
C LEU A 73 -18.05 -8.30 -26.12
#